data_AF-A0A9E3NA59-F1
#
_entry.id   AF-A0A9E3NA59-F1
#
_cell.length_a   1.000
_cell.length_b   1.000
_cell.length_c   1.000
_cell.angle_alpha   90.00
_cell.angle_beta   90.00
_cell.angle_gamma   90.00
#
_symmetry.space_group_name_H-M   'P 1'
#
loop_
_entity.id
_entity.type
_entity.pdbx_description
1 polymer ?
#
loop_
_entity_poly.entity_id
_entity_poly.type
_entity_poly.pdbx_seq_one_letter_code
_entity_poly.pdbx_strand_id
1 'polypeptide(L)' 'DVLMQTFTIMGQRLNQHELKDADVVITPALGAMGSADFNGRNLAVLAGEQAAAGVMADLKARLKAKQSTPAPLAAAR' A
#
# COMPACT_ATOMS: atom_id res chain seq x y z
N ASP A 1 24.06 -5.33 11.20
CA ASP A 1 24.08 -5.10 9.73
C ASP A 1 23.42 -6.20 8.92
N VAL A 2 23.92 -7.45 8.95
CA VAL A 2 23.34 -8.56 8.17
C VAL A 2 21.85 -8.80 8.47
N LEU A 3 21.42 -8.66 9.72
CA LEU A 3 20.01 -8.83 10.12
C LEU A 3 19.08 -7.79 9.46
N MET A 4 19.46 -6.50 9.49
CA MET A 4 18.69 -5.42 8.84
C MET A 4 18.72 -5.54 7.32
N GLN A 5 19.83 -6.04 6.77
CA GLN A 5 19.94 -6.35 5.35
C GLN A 5 18.98 -7.47 4.95
N THR A 6 18.86 -8.54 5.76
CA THR A 6 17.86 -9.60 5.54
C THR A 6 16.45 -9.05 5.56
N PHE A 7 16.10 -8.20 6.54
CA PHE A 7 14.79 -7.55 6.59
C PHE A 7 14.52 -6.69 5.35
N THR A 8 15.52 -5.95 4.88
CA THR A 8 15.41 -5.13 3.67
C THR A 8 15.19 -6.00 2.43
N ILE A 9 16.00 -7.04 2.25
CA ILE A 9 15.91 -7.93 1.07
C ILE A 9 14.59 -8.70 1.07
N MET A 10 14.21 -9.29 2.20
CA MET A 10 12.96 -10.04 2.30
C MET A 10 11.74 -9.12 2.16
N GLY A 11 11.76 -7.94 2.78
CA GLY A 11 10.69 -6.94 2.63
C GLY A 11 10.52 -6.49 1.19
N GLN A 12 11.62 -6.26 0.47
CA GLN A 12 11.59 -5.94 -0.96
C GLN A 12 10.99 -7.08 -1.81
N ARG A 13 11.38 -8.34 -1.54
CA ARG A 13 10.83 -9.51 -2.21
C ARG A 13 9.33 -9.67 -1.98
N LEU A 14 8.88 -9.48 -0.74
CA LEU A 14 7.46 -9.52 -0.39
C LEU A 14 6.68 -8.43 -1.14
N ASN A 15 7.17 -7.18 -1.08
CA ASN A 15 6.55 -6.07 -1.80
C ASN A 15 6.45 -6.35 -3.31
N GLN A 16 7.50 -6.89 -3.93
CA GLN A 16 7.47 -7.26 -5.36
C GLN A 16 6.43 -8.32 -5.69
N HIS A 17 6.10 -9.22 -4.76
CA HIS A 17 5.07 -10.23 -4.95
C HIS A 17 3.68 -9.61 -4.82
N GLU A 18 3.43 -8.89 -3.72
CA GLU A 18 2.13 -8.25 -3.44
C GLU A 18 1.77 -7.17 -4.47
N LEU A 19 2.76 -6.41 -4.97
CA LEU A 19 2.53 -5.36 -5.96
C LEU A 19 2.04 -5.89 -7.31
N LYS A 20 2.25 -7.17 -7.65
CA LYS A 20 1.78 -7.75 -8.92
C LYS A 20 0.27 -7.86 -8.98
N ASP A 21 -0.34 -8.18 -7.84
CA ASP A 21 -1.77 -8.42 -7.72
C ASP A 21 -2.53 -7.17 -7.22
N ALA A 22 -1.80 -6.07 -6.98
CA ALA A 22 -2.37 -4.84 -6.46
C ALA A 22 -3.22 -4.10 -7.52
N ASP A 23 -4.50 -3.87 -7.21
CA ASP A 23 -5.38 -3.09 -8.08
C ASP A 23 -5.04 -1.59 -8.07
N VAL A 24 -4.53 -1.09 -6.94
CA VAL A 24 -4.15 0.31 -6.73
C VAL A 24 -2.91 0.34 -5.85
N VAL A 25 -1.90 1.09 -6.27
CA VAL A 25 -0.67 1.30 -5.52
C VAL A 25 -0.56 2.78 -5.16
N ILE A 26 -0.42 3.07 -3.87
CA ILE A 26 -0.27 4.44 -3.35
C ILE A 26 1.15 4.58 -2.82
N THR A 27 1.91 5.54 -3.35
CA THR A 27 3.32 5.77 -3.00
C THR A 27 3.51 7.17 -2.41
N PRO A 28 3.51 7.32 -1.08
CA PRO A 28 3.74 8.61 -0.42
C PRO A 28 5.16 9.13 -0.67
N ALA A 29 5.31 10.43 -0.90
CA ALA A 29 6.61 11.09 -1.06
C ALA A 29 7.28 11.33 0.30
N LEU A 30 8.03 10.35 0.80
CA LEU A 30 8.68 10.40 2.12
C LEU A 30 10.12 10.97 2.10
N GLY A 31 10.66 11.31 0.92
CA GLY A 31 11.99 11.90 0.79
C GLY A 31 13.11 11.01 1.36
N ALA A 32 13.94 11.57 2.24
CA ALA A 32 15.06 10.88 2.88
C ALA A 32 14.71 10.25 4.24
N MET A 33 13.40 10.14 4.56
CA MET A 33 12.97 9.59 5.85
C MET A 33 13.38 8.12 5.98
N GLY A 34 14.16 7.82 7.02
CA GLY A 34 14.60 6.47 7.33
C GLY A 34 13.53 5.67 8.06
N SER A 35 13.64 4.34 8.01
CA SER A 35 12.70 3.42 8.68
C SER A 35 12.63 3.57 10.21
N ALA A 36 13.61 4.24 10.82
CA ALA A 36 13.68 4.50 12.26
C ALA A 36 13.42 5.98 12.64
N ASP A 37 13.06 6.85 11.69
CA ASP A 37 12.79 8.27 11.96
C ASP A 37 11.36 8.48 12.45
N PHE A 38 11.17 8.36 13.76
CA PHE A 38 9.86 8.59 14.40
C PHE A 38 9.52 10.08 14.57
N ASN A 39 10.51 10.98 14.49
CA ASN A 39 10.28 12.41 14.63
C ASN A 39 9.56 12.96 13.39
N GLY A 40 9.81 12.38 12.21
CA GLY A 40 9.15 12.69 10.95
C GLY A 40 7.69 12.22 10.82
N ARG A 41 7.11 11.53 11.82
CA ARG A 41 5.80 10.85 11.69
C ARG A 41 4.69 11.74 11.15
N ASN A 42 4.60 12.99 11.60
CA ASN A 42 3.55 13.91 11.13
C ASN A 42 3.66 14.20 9.63
N LEU A 43 4.88 14.40 9.14
CA LEU A 43 5.13 14.63 7.71
C LEU A 43 4.81 13.37 6.88
N ALA A 44 5.13 12.19 7.40
CA ALA A 44 4.80 10.93 6.75
C ALA A 44 3.27 10.73 6.63
N VAL A 45 2.53 11.06 7.68
CA VAL A 45 1.05 11.01 7.66
C VAL A 45 0.50 11.96 6.61
N LEU A 46 0.96 13.22 6.61
CA LEU A 46 0.52 14.22 5.63
C LEU A 46 0.83 13.80 4.19
N ALA A 47 2.03 13.28 3.92
CA ALA A 47 2.40 12.76 2.61
C ALA A 47 1.51 11.58 2.19
N GLY A 48 1.13 10.72 3.15
CA GLY A 48 0.19 9.63 2.93
C GLY A 48 -1.21 10.12 2.57
N GLU A 49 -1.73 11.11 3.30
CA GLU A 49 -3.03 11.73 3.02
C GLU A 49 -3.06 12.37 1.63
N GLN A 50 -2.01 13.10 1.26
CA GLN A 50 -1.89 13.73 -0.06
C GLN A 50 -1.84 12.69 -1.18
N ALA A 51 -1.03 11.63 -1.03
CA ALA A 51 -0.95 10.56 -2.02
C ALA A 51 -2.28 9.81 -2.17
N ALA A 52 -2.97 9.55 -1.06
CA ALA A 52 -4.28 8.92 -1.07
C ALA A 52 -5.36 9.81 -1.70
N ALA A 53 -5.35 11.12 -1.41
CA ALA A 53 -6.26 12.08 -1.99
C ALA A 53 -6.14 12.14 -3.52
N GLY A 54 -4.91 12.05 -4.05
CA GLY A 54 -4.64 12.06 -5.49
C GLY A 54 -5.25 10.87 -6.25
N VAL A 55 -5.39 9.71 -5.62
CA VAL A 55 -5.95 8.49 -6.25
C VAL A 55 -7.38 8.17 -5.81
N MET A 56 -7.97 8.97 -4.92
CA MET A 56 -9.23 8.68 -4.24
C MET A 56 -10.40 8.44 -5.22
N ALA A 57 -10.42 9.14 -6.35
CA ALA A 57 -11.44 8.96 -7.37
C ALA A 57 -11.36 7.58 -8.04
N ASP A 58 -10.17 7.16 -8.47
CA ASP A 58 -9.95 5.84 -9.09
C ASP A 58 -10.18 4.71 -8.08
N LEU A 59 -9.72 4.90 -6.83
CA LEU A 59 -9.97 3.96 -5.74
C LEU A 59 -11.49 3.72 -5.53
N LYS A 60 -12.29 4.79 -5.46
CA LYS A 60 -13.75 4.70 -5.33
C LYS A 60 -14.40 4.00 -6.52
N ALA A 61 -13.94 4.27 -7.74
CA ALA A 61 -14.46 3.64 -8.95
C ALA A 61 -14.21 2.12 -8.95
N ARG A 62 -12.99 1.70 -8.62
CA ARG A 62 -12.60 0.27 -8.53
C ARG A 62 -13.32 -0.46 -7.41
N LEU A 63 -13.48 0.17 -6.24
CA LEU A 63 -14.25 -0.40 -5.14
C LEU A 63 -15.71 -0.64 -5.54
N LYS A 64 -16.33 0.33 -6.22
CA LYS A 64 -17.70 0.18 -6.73
C LYS A 64 -17.81 -0.95 -7.75
N ALA A 65 -16.84 -1.08 -8.65
CA ALA A 65 -16.80 -2.18 -9.63
C ALA A 65 -16.71 -3.55 -8.94
N LYS A 66 -15.81 -3.71 -7.95
CA LYS A 66 -15.69 -4.95 -7.17
C LYS A 66 -16.92 -5.25 -6.32
N GLN A 67 -17.59 -4.24 -5.77
CA GLN A 67 -18.84 -4.42 -5.01
C GLN A 67 -20.03 -4.82 -5.90
N SER A 68 -20.02 -4.41 -7.17
CA SER A 68 -21.08 -4.76 -8.13
C SER A 68 -20.93 -6.15 -8.75
N THR A 69 -19.76 -6.77 -8.64
CA THR A 69 -19.59 -8.20 -8.90
C THR A 69 -20.07 -8.95 -7.66
N PRO A 70 -21.22 -9.66 -7.70
CA PRO A 70 -21.59 -10.50 -6.58
C PRO A 70 -20.48 -11.54 -6.43
N ALA A 71 -19.81 -11.54 -5.27
CA ALA A 71 -19.05 -12.73 -4.87
C ALA A 71 -20.00 -13.92 -5.02
N PRO A 72 -19.61 -15.02 -5.70
CA PRO A 72 -20.48 -16.17 -5.80
C PRO A 72 -20.83 -16.55 -4.35
N LEU A 73 -22.12 -16.38 -4.03
CA LEU A 73 -22.70 -16.80 -2.76
C LEU A 73 -22.20 -18.20 -2.50
N ALA A 74 -21.40 -18.33 -1.44
CA ALA A 74 -21.02 -19.56 -0.76
C ALA A 74 -21.51 -20.82 -1.50
N ALA A 75 -20.72 -21.28 -2.47
CA ALA A 75 -20.87 -22.62 -3.01
C ALA A 75 -20.37 -23.59 -1.94
N ALA A 76 -21.21 -23.88 -0.94
CA ALA A 76 -21.34 -25.15 -0.26
C ALA A 76 -22.18 -24.97 1.02
N ARG A 77 -23.32 -25.66 1.02
CA ARG A 77 -23.93 -26.22 2.21
C ARG A 77 -22.93 -27.06 3.01
#